data_AF-A0A382I6K3-F1
#
_entry.id   AF-A0A382I6K3-F1
#
_cell.length_a   1.000
_cell.length_b   1.000
_cell.length_c   1.000
_cell.angle_alpha   90.00
_cell.angle_beta   90.00
_cell.angle_gamma   90.00
#
_symmetry.space_group_name_H-M   'P 1'
#
loop_
_entity.id
_entity.type
_entity.pdbx_description
1 polymer ?
#
loop_
_entity_poly.entity_id
_entity_poly.type
_entity_poly.pdbx_seq_one_letter_code
_entity_poly.pdbx_strand_id
1 'polypeptide(L)'
;VGKKFGDQSRVIYPLWDMPGGNVCYPKENVAGAWAQHTMVMQAQATHKINWRKQDMADREPHPTPMLNELETGPWPSFVSGIKRLRDDHQQDRVNGVANDLLGQLEHSYETRKGYWKGGTVSVYGYGGGIIPRFSEVGQQFPDSKEFHTLRVQPPAG
;
A
#
# COMPACT_ATOMS: atom_id res chain seq x y z
N VAL A 1 25.94 -29.83 14.00
CA VAL A 1 24.45 -29.77 14.06
C VAL A 1 24.05 -28.29 14.02
N GLY A 2 23.35 -27.68 13.06
CA GLY A 2 22.72 -28.09 11.80
C GLY A 2 22.58 -26.87 10.84
N LYS A 3 22.20 -27.15 9.59
CA LYS A 3 22.08 -26.26 8.40
C LYS A 3 21.05 -25.13 8.55
N LYS A 4 21.15 -24.06 7.75
CA LYS A 4 20.08 -23.63 6.81
C LYS A 4 20.65 -22.91 5.57
N PHE A 5 20.34 -23.48 4.41
CA PHE A 5 20.41 -22.88 3.08
C PHE A 5 19.21 -21.93 2.89
N GLY A 6 19.39 -20.83 2.15
CA GLY A 6 18.32 -19.89 1.79
C GLY A 6 18.60 -19.25 0.43
N ASP A 7 18.06 -19.89 -0.61
CA ASP A 7 17.62 -19.42 -1.92
C ASP A 7 18.06 -18.02 -2.43
N GLN A 8 18.88 -18.00 -3.50
CA GLN A 8 19.14 -16.81 -4.30
C GLN A 8 18.30 -16.86 -5.59
N SER A 9 17.11 -16.27 -5.57
CA SER A 9 16.38 -15.97 -6.81
C SER A 9 17.07 -14.79 -7.53
N ARG A 10 17.91 -15.11 -8.52
CA ARG A 10 18.47 -14.14 -9.47
C ARG A 10 17.35 -13.63 -10.37
N VAL A 11 16.94 -12.39 -10.22
CA VAL A 11 16.11 -11.70 -11.21
C VAL A 11 17.06 -11.02 -12.21
N ILE A 12 17.08 -11.53 -13.44
CA ILE A 12 17.77 -10.89 -14.57
C ILE A 12 16.79 -9.87 -15.17
N TYR A 13 17.15 -8.59 -15.14
CA TYR A 13 16.43 -7.56 -15.89
C TYR A 13 17.09 -7.35 -17.27
N PRO A 14 16.30 -7.13 -18.34
CA PRO A 14 16.83 -6.84 -19.65
C PRO A 14 17.51 -5.45 -19.70
N LEU A 15 18.58 -5.36 -20.50
CA LEU A 15 19.55 -4.25 -20.58
C LEU A 15 18.97 -2.89 -21.05
N TRP A 16 17.70 -2.83 -21.43
CA TRP A 16 17.11 -1.66 -22.09
C TRP A 16 16.37 -0.69 -21.15
N ASP A 17 16.24 -1.03 -19.87
CA ASP A 17 15.57 -0.20 -18.83
C ASP A 17 16.54 0.69 -18.02
N MET A 18 17.71 1.06 -18.57
CA MET A 18 18.63 1.99 -17.91
C MET A 18 18.50 3.40 -18.51
N PRO A 19 18.05 4.41 -17.73
CA PRO A 19 18.06 5.80 -18.19
C PRO A 19 19.51 6.29 -18.28
N GLY A 20 19.86 6.90 -19.42
CA GLY A 20 21.20 7.36 -19.75
C GLY A 20 21.79 8.30 -18.71
N GLY A 21 22.89 7.87 -18.09
CA GLY A 21 23.76 8.68 -17.25
C GLY A 21 25.18 8.64 -17.80
N ASN A 22 25.80 9.80 -17.97
CA ASN A 22 27.17 9.95 -18.47
C ASN A 22 28.17 9.25 -17.54
N VAL A 23 29.01 8.38 -18.10
CA VAL A 23 30.11 7.73 -17.39
C VAL A 23 31.36 8.60 -17.54
N CYS A 24 31.79 9.24 -16.45
CA CYS A 24 33.11 9.87 -16.36
C CYS A 24 34.12 8.84 -15.83
N TYR A 25 35.10 8.47 -16.66
CA TYR A 25 36.25 7.68 -16.20
C TYR A 25 37.34 8.63 -15.66
N PRO A 26 37.90 8.38 -14.46
CA PRO A 26 39.08 9.11 -14.02
C PRO A 26 40.28 8.74 -14.89
N LYS A 27 40.99 9.78 -15.35
CA LYS A 27 42.30 9.64 -15.99
C LYS A 27 43.31 9.25 -14.92
N GLU A 28 44.17 8.29 -15.28
CA GLU A 28 45.57 8.08 -14.84
C GLU A 28 45.87 6.61 -14.52
N ASN A 29 46.75 6.04 -15.35
CA ASN A 29 47.31 4.70 -15.24
C ASN A 29 48.33 4.65 -14.09
N VAL A 30 48.13 3.73 -13.14
CA VAL A 30 49.26 3.11 -12.42
C VAL A 30 49.09 1.61 -12.41
N ALA A 31 50.14 0.95 -12.91
CA ALA A 31 50.23 -0.46 -13.18
C ALA A 31 50.51 -1.28 -11.91
N GLY A 32 50.00 -2.51 -11.89
CA GLY A 32 50.59 -3.62 -11.14
C GLY A 32 50.06 -3.85 -9.73
N ALA A 33 49.05 -4.71 -9.60
CA ALA A 33 49.00 -5.79 -8.61
C ALA A 33 47.63 -6.49 -8.68
N TRP A 34 47.66 -7.81 -8.64
CA TRP A 34 46.53 -8.73 -8.74
C TRP A 34 45.64 -8.71 -7.49
N ALA A 35 44.80 -7.69 -7.34
CA ALA A 35 43.72 -7.64 -6.35
C ALA A 35 42.40 -7.24 -7.05
N GLN A 36 41.81 -8.17 -7.81
CA GLN A 36 40.53 -7.93 -8.46
C GLN A 36 39.39 -8.11 -7.45
N HIS A 37 38.73 -6.98 -7.16
CA HIS A 37 37.35 -6.81 -6.67
C HIS A 37 37.10 -6.97 -5.17
N THR A 38 37.66 -6.08 -4.35
CA THR A 38 37.03 -5.69 -3.07
C THR A 38 37.37 -4.22 -2.83
N MET A 39 36.38 -3.38 -2.54
CA MET A 39 36.35 -1.89 -2.63
C MET A 39 35.95 -1.43 -4.04
N VAL A 40 34.83 -0.77 -4.33
CA VAL A 40 33.86 -0.03 -3.52
C VAL A 40 32.48 -0.19 -4.20
N MET A 41 31.70 -1.20 -3.81
CA MET A 41 30.23 -1.13 -3.88
C MET A 41 29.68 -0.92 -2.47
N GLN A 42 30.24 0.09 -1.79
CA GLN A 42 29.65 0.68 -0.58
C GLN A 42 29.11 2.08 -0.85
N ALA A 43 29.24 2.58 -2.08
CA ALA A 43 28.52 3.76 -2.54
C ALA A 43 27.22 3.29 -3.21
N GLN A 44 26.09 3.61 -2.56
CA GLN A 44 24.72 3.59 -3.10
C GLN A 44 23.91 2.28 -3.09
N ALA A 45 24.18 1.37 -2.14
CA ALA A 45 23.12 0.53 -1.57
C ALA A 45 22.25 1.29 -0.54
N THR A 46 22.24 2.64 -0.60
CA THR A 46 21.34 3.52 0.17
C THR A 46 20.12 3.97 -0.63
N HIS A 47 19.84 3.36 -1.79
CA HIS A 47 18.45 3.28 -2.24
C HIS A 47 17.68 2.30 -1.36
N LYS A 48 17.51 2.66 -0.07
CA LYS A 48 16.29 2.29 0.63
C LYS A 48 15.17 2.70 -0.31
N ILE A 49 14.40 1.73 -0.79
CA ILE A 49 13.23 1.97 -1.63
C ILE A 49 12.30 2.87 -0.79
N ASN A 50 12.40 4.18 -1.00
CA ASN A 50 11.72 5.20 -0.21
C ASN A 50 10.34 5.54 -0.80
N TRP A 51 9.86 4.71 -1.74
CA TRP A 51 8.65 4.97 -2.51
C TRP A 51 7.35 4.59 -1.80
N ARG A 52 7.38 4.30 -0.49
CA ARG A 52 6.15 4.10 0.31
C ARG A 52 6.34 4.31 1.81
N LYS A 53 7.04 5.37 2.19
CA LYS A 53 6.98 5.95 3.54
C LYS A 53 6.43 7.38 3.48
N GLN A 54 5.20 7.50 3.02
CA GLN A 54 4.32 8.44 3.69
C GLN A 54 3.70 7.60 4.79
N ASP A 55 3.98 7.93 6.04
CA ASP A 55 3.33 7.28 7.17
C ASP A 55 1.82 7.48 6.97
N MET A 56 1.13 6.41 6.61
CA MET A 56 -0.26 6.46 6.10
C MET A 56 -1.24 6.96 7.18
N ALA A 57 -0.80 6.95 8.44
CA ALA A 57 -1.50 7.46 9.62
C ALA A 57 -1.31 8.97 9.86
N ASP A 58 -0.32 9.62 9.23
CA ASP A 58 -0.02 11.04 9.44
C ASP A 58 -0.83 11.97 8.51
N ARG A 59 -1.86 11.43 7.84
CA ARG A 59 -2.74 12.21 6.97
C ARG A 59 -3.88 12.80 7.78
N GLU A 60 -4.06 14.11 7.65
CA GLU A 60 -5.18 14.84 8.24
C GLU A 60 -6.52 14.12 7.94
N PRO A 61 -7.41 14.00 8.94
CA PRO A 61 -8.72 13.42 8.73
C PRO A 61 -9.51 14.15 7.64
N HIS A 62 -10.15 13.39 6.74
CA HIS A 62 -11.03 14.02 5.74
C HIS A 62 -12.21 14.72 6.41
N PRO A 63 -12.62 15.92 5.94
CA PRO A 63 -13.81 16.58 6.45
C PRO A 63 -15.04 15.75 6.09
N THR A 64 -15.88 15.48 7.09
CA THR A 64 -17.06 14.61 6.95
C THR A 64 -18.32 15.22 7.58
N PRO A 65 -18.76 16.41 7.13
CA PRO A 65 -19.85 17.14 7.77
C PRO A 65 -21.19 16.39 7.76
N MET A 66 -21.56 15.71 6.67
CA MET A 66 -22.82 14.95 6.63
C MET A 66 -22.75 13.67 7.47
N LEU A 67 -21.61 12.99 7.48
CA LEU A 67 -21.44 11.78 8.31
C LEU A 67 -21.37 12.11 9.81
N ASN A 68 -20.89 13.29 10.20
CA ASN A 68 -20.88 13.73 11.60
C ASN A 68 -22.28 13.76 12.21
N GLU A 69 -23.30 14.13 11.44
CA GLU A 69 -24.69 14.15 11.90
C GLU A 69 -25.20 12.75 12.27
N LEU A 70 -24.65 11.70 11.63
CA LEU A 70 -25.03 10.31 11.86
C LEU A 70 -24.40 9.71 13.12
N GLU A 71 -23.58 10.46 13.85
CA GLU A 71 -23.10 10.05 15.18
C GLU A 71 -24.10 10.33 16.29
N THR A 72 -25.06 11.20 16.02
CA THR A 72 -26.09 11.57 16.99
C THR A 72 -27.21 10.53 17.02
N GLY A 73 -27.89 10.44 18.16
CA GLY A 73 -29.04 9.56 18.36
C GLY A 73 -28.77 8.38 19.30
N PRO A 74 -29.82 7.61 19.66
CA PRO A 74 -29.73 6.55 20.66
C PRO A 74 -29.12 5.24 20.12
N TRP A 75 -29.02 5.09 18.80
CA TRP A 75 -28.54 3.87 18.16
C TRP A 75 -27.02 3.91 17.97
N PRO A 76 -26.28 2.80 18.18
CA PRO A 76 -24.83 2.77 17.95
C PRO A 76 -24.49 3.14 16.50
N SER A 77 -23.82 4.27 16.34
CA SER A 77 -23.44 4.78 15.02
C SER A 77 -22.29 3.98 14.41
N PHE A 78 -22.48 3.56 13.17
CA PHE A 78 -21.41 2.94 12.39
C PHE A 78 -20.28 3.94 12.09
N VAL A 79 -20.60 5.24 11.96
CA VAL A 79 -19.62 6.30 11.69
C VAL A 79 -18.65 6.41 12.86
N SER A 80 -19.17 6.44 14.10
CA SER A 80 -18.34 6.44 15.30
C SER A 80 -17.44 5.20 15.37
N GLY A 81 -17.94 4.04 14.96
CA GLY A 81 -17.15 2.80 14.88
C GLY A 81 -15.99 2.89 13.87
N ILE A 82 -16.23 3.43 12.67
CA ILE A 82 -15.19 3.60 11.65
C ILE A 82 -14.20 4.69 12.05
N LYS A 83 -14.63 5.79 12.67
CA LYS A 83 -13.72 6.81 13.20
C LYS A 83 -12.84 6.29 14.31
N ARG A 84 -13.41 5.49 15.23
CA ARG A 84 -12.60 4.78 16.22
C ARG A 84 -11.56 3.87 15.56
N LEU A 85 -11.91 3.17 14.49
CA LEU A 85 -10.97 2.35 13.74
C LEU A 85 -9.88 3.19 13.05
N ARG A 86 -10.20 4.41 12.61
CA ARG A 86 -9.25 5.37 12.05
C ARG A 86 -8.27 5.90 13.11
N ASP A 87 -8.76 6.18 14.31
CA ASP A 87 -8.01 6.90 15.34
C ASP A 87 -7.23 5.97 16.29
N ASP A 88 -7.81 4.82 16.65
CA ASP A 88 -7.29 3.95 17.73
C ASP A 88 -6.57 2.70 17.23
N HIS A 89 -6.64 2.37 15.93
CA HIS A 89 -6.12 1.07 15.47
C HIS A 89 -4.59 1.07 15.41
N GLN A 90 -3.99 -0.03 15.87
CA GLN A 90 -2.52 -0.15 16.04
C GLN A 90 -1.75 -0.17 14.71
N GLN A 91 -2.44 -0.44 13.60
CA GLN A 91 -1.83 -0.53 12.27
C GLN A 91 -2.20 0.69 11.45
N ASP A 92 -1.19 1.48 11.07
CA ASP A 92 -1.33 2.70 10.27
C ASP A 92 -2.04 2.48 8.94
N ARG A 93 -1.84 1.30 8.33
CA ARG A 93 -2.53 0.92 7.10
C ARG A 93 -4.05 0.89 7.29
N VAL A 94 -4.53 0.40 8.43
CA VAL A 94 -5.97 0.32 8.71
C VAL A 94 -6.50 1.72 8.99
N ASN A 95 -5.74 2.55 9.71
CA ASN A 95 -6.09 3.95 9.96
C ASN A 95 -6.27 4.72 8.65
N GLY A 96 -5.30 4.64 7.74
CA GLY A 96 -5.35 5.31 6.42
C GLY A 96 -6.53 4.83 5.57
N VAL A 97 -6.76 3.51 5.49
CA VAL A 97 -7.91 2.95 4.76
C VAL A 97 -9.23 3.43 5.35
N ALA A 98 -9.36 3.48 6.69
CA ALA A 98 -10.57 3.95 7.35
C ALA A 98 -10.79 5.46 7.13
N ASN A 99 -9.73 6.28 7.14
CA ASN A 99 -9.80 7.70 6.83
C ASN A 99 -10.34 7.92 5.40
N ASP A 100 -9.69 7.29 4.42
CA ASP A 100 -10.04 7.42 3.01
C ASP A 100 -11.42 6.82 2.69
N LEU A 101 -11.83 5.77 3.41
CA LEU A 101 -13.17 5.22 3.31
C LEU A 101 -14.23 6.23 3.77
N LEU A 102 -13.99 6.92 4.88
CA LEU A 102 -14.89 7.97 5.38
C LEU A 102 -14.96 9.16 4.41
N GLY A 103 -13.82 9.60 3.87
CA GLY A 103 -13.79 10.67 2.87
C GLY A 103 -14.55 10.31 1.58
N GLN A 104 -14.35 9.09 1.06
CA GLN A 104 -15.09 8.63 -0.11
C GLN A 104 -16.59 8.45 0.19
N LEU A 105 -16.94 8.00 1.39
CA LEU A 105 -18.33 7.86 1.80
C LEU A 105 -19.02 9.22 1.88
N GLU A 106 -18.38 10.24 2.46
CA GLU A 106 -18.87 11.61 2.46
C GLU A 106 -19.11 12.12 1.02
N HIS A 107 -18.13 11.94 0.14
CA HIS A 107 -18.26 12.29 -1.27
C HIS A 107 -19.46 11.59 -1.94
N SER A 108 -19.74 10.35 -1.53
CA SER A 108 -20.91 9.59 -2.01
C SER A 108 -22.23 10.15 -1.47
N TYR A 109 -22.25 10.72 -0.25
CA TYR A 109 -23.41 11.40 0.34
C TYR A 109 -23.70 12.73 -0.37
N GLU A 110 -22.68 13.53 -0.65
CA GLU A 110 -22.81 14.80 -1.36
C GLU A 110 -23.40 14.61 -2.77
N THR A 111 -22.85 13.65 -3.50
CA THR A 111 -23.17 13.40 -4.92
C THR A 111 -24.31 12.41 -5.13
N ARG A 112 -24.71 11.68 -4.08
CA ARG A 112 -25.72 10.62 -4.10
C ARG A 112 -25.42 9.51 -5.12
N LYS A 113 -24.14 9.18 -5.31
CA LYS A 113 -23.66 8.14 -6.23
C LYS A 113 -22.72 7.16 -5.52
N GLY A 114 -22.77 5.89 -5.91
CA GLY A 114 -21.75 4.90 -5.54
C GLY A 114 -20.53 4.95 -6.48
N TYR A 115 -19.34 5.11 -5.92
CA TYR A 115 -18.06 5.19 -6.65
C TYR A 115 -17.27 3.87 -6.64
N TRP A 116 -17.95 2.73 -6.75
CA TRP A 116 -17.30 1.43 -6.69
C TRP A 116 -17.47 0.66 -8.00
N LYS A 117 -16.35 0.26 -8.59
CA LYS A 117 -16.29 -0.67 -9.71
C LYS A 117 -16.05 -2.08 -9.22
N GLY A 118 -16.71 -3.04 -9.88
CA GLY A 118 -16.40 -4.45 -9.73
C GLY A 118 -15.08 -4.81 -10.43
N GLY A 119 -14.65 -6.05 -10.23
CA GLY A 119 -13.53 -6.64 -10.97
C GLY A 119 -13.40 -8.12 -10.62
N THR A 120 -12.26 -8.70 -10.95
CA THR A 120 -11.99 -10.12 -10.72
C THR A 120 -10.67 -10.28 -9.97
N VAL A 121 -10.75 -10.82 -8.76
CA VAL A 121 -9.62 -11.17 -7.90
C VAL A 121 -10.00 -12.45 -7.17
N SER A 122 -9.10 -13.41 -7.11
CA SER A 122 -9.29 -14.65 -6.35
C SER A 122 -7.97 -15.14 -5.77
N VAL A 123 -8.05 -16.12 -4.87
CA VAL A 123 -6.88 -16.87 -4.39
C VAL A 123 -6.62 -18.07 -5.29
N TYR A 124 -5.36 -18.50 -5.37
CA TYR A 124 -4.99 -19.67 -6.16
C TYR A 124 -5.76 -20.91 -5.69
N GLY A 125 -6.35 -21.65 -6.63
CA GLY A 125 -7.13 -22.87 -6.35
C GLY A 125 -8.60 -22.65 -5.94
N TYR A 126 -9.04 -21.40 -5.74
CA TYR A 126 -10.46 -21.09 -5.49
C TYR A 126 -11.01 -20.16 -6.56
N GLY A 127 -12.23 -20.44 -7.03
CA GLY A 127 -12.92 -19.61 -8.02
C GLY A 127 -13.73 -18.45 -7.44
N GLY A 128 -13.74 -18.30 -6.10
CA GLY A 128 -14.54 -17.30 -5.41
C GLY A 128 -14.19 -17.18 -3.93
N GLY A 129 -14.97 -16.36 -3.21
CA GLY A 129 -14.75 -16.05 -1.80
C GLY A 129 -14.21 -14.64 -1.56
N ILE A 130 -13.69 -13.98 -2.59
CA ILE A 130 -13.30 -12.57 -2.57
C ILE A 130 -14.25 -11.77 -3.46
N ILE A 131 -14.78 -10.66 -2.96
CA ILE A 131 -15.51 -9.68 -3.75
C ILE A 131 -14.62 -8.45 -3.91
N PRO A 132 -13.94 -8.29 -5.05
CA PRO A 132 -13.12 -7.11 -5.27
C PRO A 132 -14.01 -5.89 -5.56
N ARG A 133 -13.60 -4.78 -4.98
CA ARG A 133 -14.10 -3.44 -5.29
C ARG A 133 -12.92 -2.51 -5.48
N PHE A 134 -13.02 -1.70 -6.54
CA PHE A 134 -12.05 -0.67 -6.91
C PHE A 134 -12.75 0.68 -6.89
N SER A 135 -12.13 1.69 -6.29
CA SER A 135 -12.70 3.03 -6.21
C SER A 135 -12.58 3.76 -7.56
N GLU A 136 -13.69 4.36 -8.02
CA GLU A 136 -13.68 5.28 -9.17
C GLU A 136 -12.94 6.59 -8.86
N VAL A 137 -12.82 6.94 -7.58
CA VAL A 137 -12.17 8.15 -7.07
C VAL A 137 -10.87 7.81 -6.31
N GLY A 138 -10.25 6.68 -6.64
CA GLY A 138 -9.04 6.20 -5.96
C GLY A 138 -7.80 7.10 -6.11
N GLN A 139 -7.84 8.14 -6.94
CA GLN A 139 -6.81 9.19 -6.95
C GLN A 139 -6.95 10.16 -5.77
N GLN A 140 -8.19 10.46 -5.35
CA GLN A 140 -8.49 11.33 -4.21
C GLN A 140 -8.37 10.56 -2.89
N PHE A 141 -8.70 9.25 -2.92
CA PHE A 141 -8.68 8.35 -1.78
C PHE A 141 -7.75 7.14 -2.08
N PRO A 142 -6.42 7.35 -2.07
CA PRO A 142 -5.45 6.35 -2.51
C PRO A 142 -5.36 5.10 -1.63
N ASP A 143 -5.65 5.19 -0.33
CA ASP A 143 -5.57 4.07 0.60
C ASP A 143 -6.81 3.16 0.47
N SER A 144 -7.98 3.73 0.16
CA SER A 144 -9.21 2.98 -0.08
C SER A 144 -9.44 2.61 -1.56
N LYS A 145 -8.45 2.86 -2.44
CA LYS A 145 -8.54 2.57 -3.89
C LYS A 145 -8.92 1.12 -4.20
N GLU A 146 -8.49 0.18 -3.36
CA GLU A 146 -8.75 -1.25 -3.45
C GLU A 146 -9.36 -1.71 -2.12
N PHE A 147 -10.66 -1.97 -2.12
CA PHE A 147 -11.41 -2.31 -0.90
C PHE A 147 -12.12 -3.64 -1.06
N HIS A 148 -11.37 -4.73 -0.93
CA HIS A 148 -11.88 -6.07 -1.19
C HIS A 148 -12.47 -6.69 0.08
N THR A 149 -13.61 -7.36 -0.07
CA THR A 149 -14.23 -8.09 1.05
C THR A 149 -14.03 -9.58 0.88
N LEU A 150 -13.73 -10.26 1.99
CA LEU A 150 -13.56 -11.70 2.04
C LEU A 150 -14.78 -12.33 2.71
N ARG A 151 -15.29 -13.41 2.12
CA ARG A 151 -16.34 -14.23 2.73
C ARG A 151 -15.69 -15.36 3.51
N VAL A 152 -15.77 -15.29 4.84
CA VAL A 152 -15.29 -16.33 5.75
C VAL A 152 -16.48 -17.14 6.24
N GLN A 153 -16.39 -18.47 6.19
CA GLN A 153 -17.45 -19.35 6.69
C GLN A 153 -17.52 -19.26 8.22
N PRO A 154 -18.67 -18.90 8.81
CA PRO A 154 -18.83 -18.89 10.25
C PRO A 154 -18.86 -20.32 10.82
N PRO A 155 -18.57 -20.51 12.11
CA PRO A 155 -18.82 -21.79 12.77
C PRO A 155 -20.32 -22.14 12.73
N ALA A 156 -20.64 -23.43 12.82
CA ALA A 156 -22.02 -23.85 13.04
C ALA A 156 -22.51 -23.28 14.38
N GLY A 157 -23.72 -22.71 14.37
CA GLY A 157 -24.34 -22.04 15.52
C GLY A 157 -24.72 -22.98 16.66
#